data_AF-A0A078M398-F1
#
_entry.id   AF-A0A078M398-F1
#
_cell.length_a   1.000
_cell.length_b   1.000
_cell.length_c   1.000
_cell.angle_alpha   90.00
_cell.angle_beta   90.00
_cell.angle_gamma   90.00
#
_symmetry.space_group_name_H-M   'P 1'
#
loop_
_entity.id
_entity.type
_entity.pdbx_description
1 polymer ?
#
loop_
_entity_poly.entity_id
_entity_poly.type
_entity_poly.pdbx_seq_one_letter_code
_entity_poly.pdbx_strand_id
1 'polypeptide(L)'
;MNKFYMELDNRDNGLSVLLTIAKNEGIQNLYKRLGNYDMSKFIDLTALDTGNVWSIIDEFPSEEMDAVFIISDIQINEKLLDNARNIADIDFKNNRYYLQSGVQESGILEKYKMLNINVKQKSKSYELEIVESLLREHDKNNEVISTLEREKQQLQMTGSRADDDDLEKRYLDLMEKYKQSLSRLEQLRSSKLGKMQVAYWNRKRGY
;
A
#
# COMPACT_ATOMS: atom_id res chain seq x y z
N MET A 1 -19.70 11.19 8.70
CA MET A 1 -20.55 12.32 8.27
C MET A 1 -20.12 12.70 6.87
N ASN A 2 -21.06 12.93 5.96
CA ASN A 2 -20.75 13.27 4.57
C ASN A 2 -20.25 14.71 4.50
N LYS A 3 -19.26 14.98 3.63
CA LYS A 3 -18.58 16.28 3.57
C LYS A 3 -18.46 16.78 2.12
N PHE A 4 -18.52 18.08 1.94
CA PHE A 4 -18.25 18.76 0.67
C PHE A 4 -17.00 19.61 0.83
N TYR A 5 -16.12 19.52 -0.16
CA TYR A 5 -14.97 20.39 -0.32
C TYR A 5 -15.03 21.00 -1.71
N MET A 6 -14.62 22.26 -1.82
CA MET A 6 -14.49 22.96 -3.09
C MET A 6 -13.05 23.42 -3.22
N GLU A 7 -12.44 23.13 -4.35
CA GLU A 7 -11.13 23.63 -4.72
C GLU A 7 -11.31 24.92 -5.51
N LEU A 8 -10.57 25.95 -5.13
CA LEU A 8 -10.60 27.28 -5.75
C LEU A 8 -9.27 27.55 -6.45
N ASP A 9 -9.30 28.28 -7.56
CA ASP A 9 -8.11 28.81 -8.21
C ASP A 9 -7.58 30.05 -7.46
N ASN A 10 -6.44 30.59 -7.92
CA ASN A 10 -5.83 31.81 -7.37
C ASN A 10 -6.67 33.09 -7.56
N ARG A 11 -7.84 33.00 -8.20
CA ARG A 11 -8.79 34.08 -8.48
C ARG A 11 -10.17 33.81 -7.87
N ASP A 12 -10.24 32.88 -6.91
CA ASP A 12 -11.47 32.44 -6.23
C ASP A 12 -12.55 31.82 -7.14
N ASN A 13 -12.18 31.33 -8.33
CA ASN A 13 -13.08 30.55 -9.17
C ASN A 13 -13.04 29.07 -8.76
N GLY A 14 -14.19 28.40 -8.76
CA GLY A 14 -14.28 26.97 -8.47
C GLY A 14 -13.64 26.11 -9.56
N LEU A 15 -12.65 25.30 -9.19
CA LEU A 15 -12.00 24.31 -10.07
C LEU A 15 -12.70 22.96 -9.99
N SER A 16 -12.94 22.49 -8.77
CA SER A 16 -13.52 21.16 -8.53
C SER A 16 -14.32 21.11 -7.24
N VAL A 17 -15.28 20.19 -7.17
CA VAL A 17 -16.02 19.87 -5.94
C VAL A 17 -15.84 18.40 -5.62
N LEU A 18 -15.46 18.13 -4.38
CA LEU A 18 -15.32 16.79 -3.81
C LEU A 18 -16.42 16.52 -2.78
N LEU A 19 -17.20 15.49 -3.01
CA LEU A 19 -18.18 14.94 -2.07
C LEU A 19 -17.61 13.67 -1.44
N THR A 20 -17.33 13.69 -0.13
CA THR A 20 -16.98 12.48 0.62
C THR A 20 -18.22 11.85 1.22
N ILE A 21 -18.52 10.60 0.85
CA ILE A 21 -19.62 9.82 1.40
C ILE A 21 -19.06 8.83 2.43
N ALA A 22 -19.47 9.01 3.68
CA ALA A 22 -19.08 8.16 4.81
C ALA A 22 -20.25 7.32 5.34
N LYS A 23 -21.49 7.64 4.96
CA LYS A 23 -22.69 6.87 5.28
C LYS A 23 -23.68 6.91 4.12
N ASN A 24 -24.35 5.78 3.88
CA ASN A 24 -25.39 5.63 2.87
C ASN A 24 -26.75 6.19 3.33
N GLU A 25 -26.77 7.45 3.77
CA GLU A 25 -27.97 8.14 4.25
C GLU A 25 -28.13 9.47 3.50
N GLY A 26 -29.30 9.70 2.90
CA GLY A 26 -29.64 10.97 2.27
C GLY A 26 -28.84 11.32 1.01
N ILE A 27 -28.24 10.33 0.34
CA ILE A 27 -27.35 10.52 -0.82
C ILE A 27 -28.02 11.32 -1.94
N GLN A 28 -29.30 11.07 -2.22
CA GLN A 28 -30.04 11.76 -3.28
C GLN A 28 -30.07 13.29 -3.12
N ASN A 29 -30.13 13.79 -1.88
CA ASN A 29 -30.05 15.23 -1.61
C ASN A 29 -28.62 15.77 -1.84
N LEU A 30 -27.60 14.95 -1.58
CA LEU A 30 -26.20 15.31 -1.83
C LEU A 30 -25.92 15.36 -3.33
N TYR A 31 -26.48 14.43 -4.11
CA TYR A 31 -26.42 14.42 -5.57
C TYR A 31 -27.06 15.67 -6.18
N LYS A 32 -28.28 16.03 -5.75
CA LYS A 32 -28.91 17.28 -6.19
C LYS A 32 -28.06 18.50 -5.88
N ARG A 33 -27.46 18.55 -4.68
CA ARG A 33 -26.56 19.64 -4.31
C ARG A 33 -25.28 19.65 -5.15
N LEU A 34 -24.73 18.49 -5.48
CA LEU A 34 -23.54 18.35 -6.32
C LEU A 34 -23.81 18.80 -7.77
N GLY A 35 -25.01 18.50 -8.29
CA GLY A 35 -25.45 18.90 -9.63
C GLY A 35 -25.54 20.42 -9.82
N ASN A 36 -25.74 21.20 -8.76
CA ASN A 36 -25.80 22.67 -8.83
C ASN A 36 -24.45 23.34 -9.15
N TYR A 37 -23.34 22.60 -9.10
CA TYR A 37 -22.02 23.15 -9.39
C TYR A 37 -21.61 22.87 -10.84
N ASP A 38 -21.30 23.92 -11.59
CA ASP A 38 -20.84 23.84 -12.99
C ASP A 38 -19.32 23.63 -13.11
N MET A 39 -18.79 22.67 -12.35
CA MET A 39 -17.37 22.33 -12.34
C MET A 39 -17.17 20.81 -12.23
N SER A 40 -15.92 20.35 -12.27
CA SER A 40 -15.58 18.93 -12.16
C SER A 40 -16.02 18.37 -10.79
N LYS A 41 -16.75 17.26 -10.82
CA LYS A 41 -17.36 16.63 -9.64
C LYS A 41 -16.62 15.34 -9.30
N PHE A 42 -16.16 15.23 -8.06
CA PHE A 42 -15.51 14.05 -7.52
C PHE A 42 -16.32 13.50 -6.34
N ILE A 43 -16.47 12.19 -6.27
CA ILE A 43 -17.21 11.51 -5.19
C ILE A 43 -16.27 10.49 -4.55
N ASP A 44 -15.82 10.75 -3.32
CA ASP A 44 -14.98 9.83 -2.55
C ASP A 44 -15.85 8.83 -1.77
N LEU A 45 -15.73 7.56 -2.15
CA LEU A 45 -16.44 6.43 -1.54
C LEU A 45 -15.49 5.51 -0.73
N THR A 46 -14.24 5.92 -0.51
CA THR A 46 -13.22 5.08 0.14
C THR A 46 -13.54 4.72 1.60
N ALA A 47 -14.44 5.45 2.24
CA ALA A 47 -14.87 5.20 3.62
C ALA A 47 -15.98 4.13 3.75
N LEU A 48 -16.53 3.64 2.63
CA LEU A 48 -17.62 2.68 2.60
C LEU A 48 -17.13 1.24 2.37
N ASP A 49 -17.97 0.26 2.63
CA ASP A 49 -17.74 -1.12 2.22
C ASP A 49 -18.07 -1.34 0.74
N THR A 50 -17.51 -2.40 0.16
CA THR A 50 -17.66 -2.73 -1.27
C THR A 50 -19.12 -2.81 -1.71
N GLY A 51 -20.01 -3.40 -0.90
CA GLY A 51 -21.42 -3.54 -1.24
C GLY A 51 -22.09 -2.18 -1.44
N ASN A 52 -21.96 -1.29 -0.44
CA ASN A 52 -22.52 0.05 -0.52
C ASN A 52 -21.91 0.91 -1.63
N VAL A 53 -20.60 0.77 -1.91
CA VAL A 53 -19.94 1.51 -3.01
C VAL A 53 -20.62 1.23 -4.35
N TRP A 54 -20.83 -0.05 -4.68
CA TRP A 54 -21.40 -0.43 -5.97
C TRP A 54 -22.88 -0.08 -6.06
N SER A 55 -23.65 -0.21 -4.98
CA SER A 55 -25.04 0.29 -4.94
C SER A 55 -25.13 1.79 -5.23
N ILE A 56 -24.21 2.58 -4.67
CA ILE A 56 -24.17 4.04 -4.86
C ILE A 56 -23.82 4.42 -6.30
N ILE A 57 -22.94 3.65 -6.94
CA ILE A 57 -22.56 3.85 -8.36
C ILE A 57 -23.71 3.44 -9.28
N ASP A 58 -24.38 2.32 -9.01
CA ASP A 58 -25.50 1.83 -9.82
C ASP A 58 -26.73 2.76 -9.73
N GLU A 59 -26.99 3.34 -8.55
CA GLU A 59 -28.08 4.30 -8.34
C GLU A 59 -27.74 5.75 -8.76
N PHE A 60 -26.53 5.99 -9.24
CA PHE A 60 -26.11 7.33 -9.63
C PHE A 60 -26.80 7.79 -10.92
N PRO A 61 -27.38 9.01 -10.95
CA PRO A 61 -28.04 9.53 -12.14
C PRO A 61 -27.01 10.05 -13.16
N SER A 62 -26.29 9.12 -13.82
CA SER A 62 -25.25 9.46 -14.81
C SER A 62 -25.78 10.16 -16.06
N GLU A 63 -27.09 10.12 -16.32
CA GLU A 63 -27.72 10.87 -17.41
C GLU A 63 -27.93 12.36 -17.07
N GLU A 64 -27.98 12.71 -15.77
CA GLU A 64 -28.23 14.07 -15.30
C GLU A 64 -26.95 14.83 -14.98
N MET A 65 -25.87 14.13 -14.62
CA MET A 65 -24.58 14.75 -14.32
C MET A 65 -23.41 13.77 -14.47
N ASP A 66 -22.28 14.32 -14.90
CA ASP A 66 -21.00 13.62 -14.90
C ASP A 66 -20.26 13.80 -13.57
N ALA A 67 -19.74 12.72 -13.03
CA ALA A 67 -18.89 12.70 -11.84
C ALA A 67 -17.81 11.62 -11.93
N VAL A 68 -16.74 11.80 -11.14
CA VAL A 68 -15.68 10.81 -11.01
C VAL A 68 -15.73 10.20 -9.61
N PHE A 69 -15.97 8.89 -9.52
CA PHE A 69 -15.94 8.16 -8.26
C PHE A 69 -14.52 7.76 -7.90
N ILE A 70 -14.14 7.99 -6.65
CA ILE A 70 -12.84 7.62 -6.10
C ILE A 70 -13.06 6.44 -5.17
N ILE A 71 -12.45 5.29 -5.52
CA ILE A 71 -12.56 4.05 -4.76
C ILE A 71 -11.17 3.45 -4.49
N SER A 72 -11.10 2.63 -3.45
CA SER A 72 -9.90 1.87 -3.08
C SER A 72 -9.82 0.54 -3.82
N ASP A 73 -8.62 -0.02 -3.89
CA ASP A 73 -8.36 -1.32 -4.54
C ASP A 73 -9.24 -2.45 -3.98
N ILE A 74 -9.43 -2.50 -2.67
CA ILE A 74 -10.26 -3.51 -1.99
C ILE A 74 -11.76 -3.43 -2.34
N GLN A 75 -12.21 -2.29 -2.89
CA GLN A 75 -13.59 -2.06 -3.30
C GLN A 75 -13.83 -2.43 -4.77
N ILE A 76 -12.78 -2.68 -5.56
CA ILE A 76 -12.96 -3.11 -6.95
C ILE A 76 -13.44 -4.56 -6.98
N ASN A 77 -14.54 -4.80 -7.69
CA ASN A 77 -15.02 -6.14 -8.01
C ASN A 77 -15.14 -6.28 -9.53
N GLU A 78 -14.36 -7.19 -10.12
CA GLU A 78 -14.31 -7.40 -11.58
C GLU A 78 -15.70 -7.73 -12.17
N LYS A 79 -16.52 -8.51 -11.46
CA LYS A 79 -17.87 -8.85 -11.95
C LYS A 79 -18.80 -7.67 -11.91
N LEU A 80 -18.70 -6.81 -10.90
CA LEU A 80 -19.54 -5.61 -10.81
C LEU A 80 -19.09 -4.57 -11.83
N LEU A 81 -17.78 -4.40 -12.02
CA LEU A 81 -17.21 -3.51 -13.03
C LEU A 81 -17.62 -3.91 -14.46
N ASP A 82 -17.61 -5.21 -14.78
CA ASP A 82 -18.01 -5.72 -16.10
C ASP A 82 -19.50 -5.50 -16.39
N ASN A 83 -20.34 -5.52 -15.36
CA ASN A 83 -21.79 -5.31 -15.46
C ASN A 83 -22.23 -3.86 -15.27
N ALA A 84 -21.32 -2.97 -14.87
CA ALA A 84 -21.63 -1.59 -14.55
C ALA A 84 -21.94 -0.80 -15.83
N ARG A 85 -23.20 -0.39 -15.97
CA ARG A 85 -23.67 0.36 -17.14
C ARG A 85 -23.33 1.85 -17.09
N ASN A 86 -23.06 2.35 -15.89
CA ASN A 86 -22.91 3.77 -15.59
C ASN A 86 -21.44 4.21 -15.47
N ILE A 87 -20.48 3.37 -15.86
CA ILE A 87 -19.05 3.69 -15.80
C ILE A 87 -18.51 3.72 -17.23
N ALA A 88 -18.14 4.91 -17.68
CA ALA A 88 -17.52 5.12 -18.98
C ALA A 88 -16.05 4.71 -18.98
N ASP A 89 -15.29 5.11 -17.95
CA ASP A 89 -13.84 4.89 -17.92
C ASP A 89 -13.28 4.61 -16.52
N ILE A 90 -12.09 4.01 -16.47
CA ILE A 90 -11.32 3.74 -15.26
C ILE A 90 -9.86 4.21 -15.40
N ASP A 91 -9.36 4.89 -14.38
CA ASP A 91 -7.97 5.32 -14.26
C ASP A 91 -7.43 5.04 -12.84
N PHE A 92 -6.11 5.08 -12.66
CA PHE A 92 -5.44 4.89 -11.38
C PHE A 92 -4.51 6.06 -11.06
N LYS A 93 -4.86 6.86 -10.04
CA LYS A 93 -4.09 8.03 -9.59
C LYS A 93 -4.04 8.06 -8.07
N ASN A 94 -2.96 8.60 -7.49
CA ASN A 94 -2.86 8.81 -6.04
C ASN A 94 -3.21 7.56 -5.21
N ASN A 95 -2.76 6.38 -5.65
CA ASN A 95 -3.04 5.07 -5.04
C ASN A 95 -4.54 4.71 -4.92
N ARG A 96 -5.39 5.27 -5.79
CA ARG A 96 -6.83 5.00 -5.82
C ARG A 96 -7.31 4.86 -7.26
N TYR A 97 -8.42 4.15 -7.43
CA TYR A 97 -9.10 4.06 -8.72
C TYR A 97 -10.10 5.20 -8.87
N TYR A 98 -10.12 5.77 -10.07
CA TYR A 98 -10.99 6.86 -10.48
C TYR A 98 -11.90 6.30 -11.58
N LEU A 99 -13.20 6.20 -11.29
CA LEU A 99 -14.22 5.70 -12.20
C LEU A 99 -15.01 6.89 -12.73
N GLN A 100 -14.95 7.13 -14.04
CA GLN A 100 -15.72 8.19 -14.67
C GLN A 100 -17.15 7.68 -14.93
N SER A 101 -18.15 8.41 -14.44
CA SER A 101 -19.54 8.10 -14.77
C SER A 101 -19.82 8.34 -16.25
N GLY A 102 -20.69 7.53 -16.83
CA GLY A 102 -21.16 7.72 -18.20
C GLY A 102 -21.57 6.40 -18.84
N VAL A 103 -21.82 6.43 -20.15
CA VAL A 103 -22.19 5.24 -20.91
C VAL A 103 -21.01 4.27 -20.94
N GLN A 104 -21.26 3.02 -20.57
CA GLN A 104 -20.25 1.96 -20.55
C GLN A 104 -19.46 1.86 -21.87
N GLU A 105 -18.14 1.98 -21.79
CA GLU A 105 -17.23 1.72 -22.90
C GLU A 105 -16.87 0.23 -22.97
N SER A 106 -16.85 -0.31 -24.19
CA SER A 106 -16.38 -1.68 -24.43
C SER A 106 -14.90 -1.81 -24.03
N GLY A 107 -14.57 -2.74 -23.14
CA GLY A 107 -13.17 -3.02 -22.77
C GLY A 107 -12.71 -2.44 -21.43
N ILE A 108 -13.61 -1.86 -20.63
CA ILE A 108 -13.27 -1.32 -19.29
C ILE A 108 -12.62 -2.38 -18.38
N LEU A 109 -13.06 -3.63 -18.46
CA LEU A 109 -12.47 -4.74 -17.71
C LEU A 109 -11.03 -5.02 -18.13
N GLU A 110 -10.72 -4.93 -19.43
CA GLU A 110 -9.38 -5.12 -19.96
C GLU A 110 -8.46 -3.98 -19.52
N LYS A 111 -8.96 -2.74 -19.58
CA LYS A 111 -8.24 -1.55 -19.07
C LYS A 111 -7.92 -1.70 -17.59
N TYR A 112 -8.88 -2.11 -16.77
CA TYR A 112 -8.66 -2.40 -15.35
C TYR A 112 -7.59 -3.46 -15.14
N LYS A 113 -7.63 -4.59 -15.86
CA LYS A 113 -6.64 -5.66 -15.73
C LYS A 113 -5.23 -5.15 -16.02
N MET A 114 -5.06 -4.36 -17.07
CA MET A 114 -3.78 -3.73 -17.41
C MET A 114 -3.30 -2.77 -16.31
N LEU A 115 -4.18 -1.92 -15.79
CA LEU A 115 -3.86 -1.02 -14.68
C LEU A 115 -3.45 -1.80 -13.43
N ASN A 116 -4.18 -2.86 -13.06
CA ASN A 116 -3.90 -3.68 -11.90
C ASN A 116 -2.53 -4.39 -12.01
N ILE A 117 -2.17 -4.87 -13.21
CA ILE A 117 -0.83 -5.43 -13.45
C ILE A 117 0.26 -4.37 -13.18
N ASN A 118 0.09 -3.16 -13.70
CA ASN A 118 1.05 -2.07 -13.50
C ASN A 118 1.18 -1.67 -12.01
N VAL A 119 0.04 -1.59 -11.30
CA VAL A 119 0.02 -1.29 -9.85
C VAL A 119 0.74 -2.38 -9.06
N LYS A 120 0.46 -3.65 -9.34
CA LYS A 120 1.13 -4.79 -8.69
C LYS A 120 2.63 -4.84 -9.00
N GLN A 121 3.05 -4.51 -10.21
CA GLN A 121 4.47 -4.44 -10.58
C GLN A 121 5.17 -3.30 -9.83
N LYS A 122 4.54 -2.13 -9.70
CA LYS A 122 5.08 -1.00 -8.94
C LYS A 122 5.25 -1.33 -7.45
N SER A 123 4.25 -1.99 -6.84
CA SER A 123 4.34 -2.47 -5.45
C SER A 123 5.50 -3.46 -5.27
N LYS A 124 5.62 -4.44 -6.17
CA LYS A 124 6.72 -5.43 -6.13
C LYS A 124 8.09 -4.77 -6.27
N SER A 125 8.24 -3.77 -7.13
CA SER A 125 9.50 -3.03 -7.26
C SER A 125 9.88 -2.32 -5.96
N TYR A 126 8.91 -1.66 -5.32
CA TYR A 126 9.13 -0.98 -4.05
C TYR A 126 9.48 -1.95 -2.91
N GLU A 127 8.78 -3.08 -2.82
CA GLU A 127 9.09 -4.14 -1.87
C GLU A 127 10.50 -4.72 -2.10
N LEU A 128 10.92 -4.88 -3.35
CA LEU A 128 12.28 -5.32 -3.69
C LEU A 128 13.33 -4.30 -3.25
N GLU A 129 13.11 -3.01 -3.48
CA GLU A 129 14.01 -1.93 -3.04
C GLU A 129 14.18 -1.92 -1.51
N ILE A 130 13.08 -2.08 -0.76
CA ILE A 130 13.13 -2.19 0.70
C ILE A 130 13.96 -3.40 1.12
N VAL A 131 13.74 -4.55 0.48
CA VAL A 131 14.47 -5.78 0.80
C VAL A 131 15.95 -5.65 0.47
N GLU A 132 16.31 -5.03 -0.66
CA GLU A 132 17.72 -4.74 -0.99
C GLU A 132 18.37 -3.82 0.03
N SER A 133 17.65 -2.80 0.50
CA SER A 133 18.13 -1.92 1.58
C SER A 133 18.39 -2.71 2.87
N LEU A 134 17.48 -3.59 3.26
CA LEU A 134 17.62 -4.42 4.47
C LEU A 134 18.74 -5.45 4.36
N LEU A 135 18.98 -6.02 3.17
CA LEU A 135 20.09 -6.94 2.93
C LEU A 135 21.45 -6.23 3.00
N ARG A 136 21.55 -5.00 2.47
CA ARG A 136 22.77 -4.19 2.60
C ARG A 136 23.08 -3.86 4.06
N GLU A 137 22.06 -3.55 4.85
CA GLU A 137 22.23 -3.34 6.29
C GLU A 137 22.66 -4.63 7.02
N HIS A 138 22.13 -5.78 6.62
CA HIS A 138 22.53 -7.08 7.16
C HIS A 138 24.01 -7.40 6.87
N ASP A 139 24.48 -7.19 5.65
CA ASP A 139 25.88 -7.42 5.28
C ASP A 139 26.83 -6.50 6.07
N LYS A 140 26.45 -5.23 6.24
CA LYS A 140 27.18 -4.27 7.08
C LYS A 140 27.24 -4.72 8.55
N ASN A 141 26.15 -5.26 9.08
CA ASN A 141 26.12 -5.77 10.46
C ASN A 141 26.98 -7.03 10.63
N ASN A 142 27.05 -7.90 9.62
CA ASN A 142 27.93 -9.07 9.65
C ASN A 142 29.42 -8.70 9.62
N GLU A 143 29.80 -7.66 8.88
CA GLU A 143 31.18 -7.14 8.92
C GLU A 143 31.55 -6.66 10.33
N VAL A 144 30.64 -5.93 11.00
CA VAL A 144 30.86 -5.47 12.39
C VAL A 144 30.97 -6.65 13.35
N ILE A 145 30.12 -7.66 13.24
CA ILE A 145 30.19 -8.88 14.07
C ILE A 145 31.53 -9.59 13.87
N SER A 146 31.97 -9.76 12.61
CA SER A 146 33.24 -10.42 12.32
C SER A 146 34.44 -9.66 12.90
N THR A 147 34.35 -8.34 12.99
CA THR A 147 35.37 -7.47 13.59
C THR A 147 35.40 -7.67 15.11
N LEU A 148 34.24 -7.65 15.75
CA LEU A 148 34.09 -7.87 17.19
C LEU A 148 34.52 -9.28 17.63
N GLU A 149 34.26 -10.31 16.80
CA GLU A 149 34.74 -11.68 17.06
C GLU A 149 36.27 -11.77 17.00
N ARG A 150 36.90 -11.07 16.03
CA ARG A 150 38.36 -10.99 15.94
C ARG A 150 38.96 -10.25 17.14
N GLU A 151 38.37 -9.14 17.55
CA GLU A 151 38.79 -8.39 18.75
C GLU A 151 38.65 -9.25 20.01
N LYS A 152 37.53 -9.97 20.17
CA LYS A 152 37.32 -10.91 21.29
C LYS A 152 38.38 -12.00 21.31
N GLN A 153 38.71 -12.60 20.17
CA GLN A 153 39.77 -13.61 20.08
C GLN A 153 41.14 -13.02 20.44
N GLN A 154 41.44 -11.78 20.02
CA GLN A 154 42.68 -11.09 20.40
C GLN A 154 42.76 -10.83 21.91
N LEU A 155 41.66 -10.37 22.52
CA LEU A 155 41.57 -10.12 23.97
C LEU A 155 41.72 -11.42 24.78
N GLN A 156 41.07 -12.51 24.36
CA GLN A 156 41.24 -13.82 25.00
C GLN A 156 42.69 -14.33 24.92
N MET A 157 43.41 -14.01 23.84
CA MET A 157 44.83 -14.35 23.68
C MET A 157 45.77 -13.44 24.50
N THR A 158 45.29 -12.30 25.02
CA THR A 158 46.09 -11.32 25.78
C THR A 158 45.89 -11.35 27.30
N GLY A 159 45.18 -12.35 27.83
CA GLY A 159 44.77 -12.38 29.25
C GLY A 159 45.92 -12.32 30.27
N SER A 160 46.12 -11.13 30.85
CA SER A 160 46.45 -10.91 32.27
C SER A 160 46.31 -9.42 32.66
N ARG A 161 45.12 -8.99 33.11
CA ARG A 161 44.89 -8.14 34.32
C ARG A 161 43.47 -7.53 34.36
N ALA A 162 42.70 -7.94 35.38
CA ALA A 162 41.67 -7.24 36.17
C ALA A 162 40.51 -6.41 35.55
N ASP A 163 40.57 -5.96 34.30
CA ASP A 163 39.45 -5.25 33.61
C ASP A 163 38.53 -6.20 32.80
N ASP A 164 38.82 -7.51 32.82
CA ASP A 164 38.18 -8.52 31.95
C ASP A 164 36.74 -8.88 32.35
N ASP A 165 36.38 -8.87 33.65
CA ASP A 165 35.07 -9.36 34.12
C ASP A 165 33.90 -8.48 33.64
N ASP A 166 34.09 -7.16 33.57
CA ASP A 166 33.06 -6.22 33.11
C ASP A 166 32.94 -6.19 31.58
N LEU A 167 34.06 -6.45 30.89
CA LEU A 167 34.10 -6.61 29.43
C LEU A 167 33.40 -7.91 29.02
N GLU A 168 33.70 -9.02 29.71
CA GLU A 168 33.09 -10.32 29.50
C GLU A 168 31.57 -10.25 29.68
N LYS A 169 31.09 -9.55 30.72
CA LYS A 169 29.66 -9.33 30.96
C LYS A 169 28.99 -8.55 29.83
N ARG A 170 29.63 -7.50 29.31
CA ARG A 170 29.10 -6.74 28.15
C ARG A 170 29.06 -7.59 26.89
N TYR A 171 30.07 -8.41 26.65
CA TYR A 171 30.08 -9.32 25.50
C TYR A 171 29.00 -10.40 25.61
N LEU A 172 28.76 -10.94 26.80
CA LEU A 172 27.67 -11.90 27.04
C LEU A 172 26.30 -11.27 26.80
N ASP A 173 26.06 -10.06 27.31
CA ASP A 173 24.79 -9.34 27.13
C ASP A 173 24.56 -8.97 25.65
N LEU A 174 25.62 -8.64 24.92
CA LEU A 174 25.55 -8.39 23.48
C LEU A 174 25.25 -9.68 22.71
N MET A 175 25.89 -10.80 23.06
CA MET A 175 25.59 -12.11 22.46
C MET A 175 24.15 -12.55 22.70
N GLU A 176 23.60 -12.30 23.90
CA GLU A 176 22.21 -12.59 24.24
C GLU A 176 21.24 -11.81 23.34
N LYS A 177 21.50 -10.51 23.13
CA LYS A 177 20.70 -9.65 22.24
C LYS A 177 20.77 -10.14 20.79
N TYR A 178 21.96 -10.52 20.33
CA TYR A 178 22.12 -11.08 18.99
C TYR A 178 21.37 -12.41 18.81
N LYS A 179 21.40 -13.28 19.83
CA LYS A 179 20.67 -14.55 19.83
C LYS A 179 19.15 -14.34 19.76
N GLN A 180 18.64 -13.32 20.47
CA GLN A 180 17.23 -12.93 20.37
C GLN A 180 16.86 -12.38 19.00
N SER A 181 17.70 -11.56 18.38
CA SER A 181 17.47 -11.11 17.00
C SER A 181 17.53 -12.26 15.99
N LEU A 182 18.42 -13.24 16.19
CA LEU A 182 18.50 -14.43 15.35
C LEU A 182 17.22 -15.28 15.46
N SER A 183 16.71 -15.46 16.68
CA SER A 183 15.45 -16.15 16.92
C SER A 183 14.27 -15.46 16.23
N ARG A 184 14.22 -14.12 16.26
CA ARG A 184 13.19 -13.35 15.52
C ARG A 184 13.33 -13.52 14.00
N LEU A 185 14.55 -13.58 13.48
CA LEU A 185 14.81 -13.85 12.07
C LEU A 185 14.41 -15.28 11.67
N GLU A 186 14.64 -16.28 12.52
CA GLU A 186 14.15 -17.65 12.29
C GLU A 186 12.62 -17.72 12.33
N GLN A 187 11.96 -16.98 13.22
CA GLN A 187 10.50 -16.86 13.22
C GLN A 187 10.00 -16.24 11.91
N LEU A 188 10.62 -15.16 11.43
CA LEU A 188 10.31 -14.54 10.14
C LEU A 188 10.55 -15.50 8.97
N ARG A 189 11.62 -16.29 9.00
CA ARG A 189 11.92 -17.34 8.01
C ARG A 189 10.89 -18.46 8.03
N SER A 190 10.40 -18.84 9.21
CA SER A 190 9.40 -19.90 9.38
C SER A 190 7.98 -19.47 8.99
N SER A 191 7.74 -18.16 8.87
CA SER A 191 6.49 -17.58 8.41
C SER A 191 6.18 -17.98 6.95
N LYS A 192 4.90 -17.90 6.57
CA LYS A 192 4.43 -18.27 5.22
C LYS A 192 5.15 -17.47 4.12
N LEU A 193 5.45 -16.20 4.38
CA LEU A 193 6.19 -15.32 3.48
C LEU A 193 7.68 -15.70 3.41
N GLY A 194 8.30 -15.96 4.56
CA GLY A 194 9.70 -16.38 4.66
C GLY A 194 9.98 -17.71 3.95
N LYS A 195 9.05 -18.68 4.05
CA LYS A 195 9.13 -19.96 3.31
C LYS A 195 9.04 -19.78 1.80
N MET A 196 8.19 -18.86 1.32
CA MET A 196 8.12 -18.52 -0.11
C MET A 196 9.41 -17.89 -0.62
N GLN A 197 10.05 -17.02 0.17
CA GLN A 197 11.31 -16.38 -0.20
C GLN A 197 12.48 -17.37 -0.23
N VAL A 198 12.58 -18.28 0.75
CA VAL A 198 13.60 -19.35 0.73
C VAL A 198 13.41 -20.26 -0.48
N ALA A 199 12.17 -20.61 -0.82
CA ALA A 199 11.87 -21.41 -2.01
C ALA A 199 12.24 -20.69 -3.32
N TYR A 200 12.00 -19.38 -3.41
CA TYR A 200 12.39 -18.56 -4.55
C TYR A 200 13.92 -18.50 -4.73
N TRP A 201 14.66 -18.32 -3.63
CA TRP A 201 16.11 -18.26 -3.67
C TRP A 201 16.78 -19.62 -3.93
N ASN A 202 16.24 -20.72 -3.41
CA ASN A 202 16.73 -22.06 -3.74
C ASN A 202 16.56 -22.37 -5.24
N ARG A 203 15.39 -22.02 -5.82
CA ARG A 203 15.17 -22.11 -7.27
C ARG A 203 16.13 -21.26 -8.09
N LYS A 204 16.49 -20.06 -7.62
CA LYS A 204 17.40 -19.16 -8.34
C LYS A 204 18.88 -19.56 -8.21
N ARG A 205 19.27 -20.21 -7.11
CA ARG A 205 20.65 -20.69 -6.87
C ARG A 205 20.91 -22.13 -7.33
N GLY A 206 19.88 -22.84 -7.82
CA GLY A 206 20.03 -24.18 -8.40
C GLY A 206 20.16 -25.31 -7.39
N TYR A 207 19.62 -25.14 -6.17
CA TYR A 207 19.45 -26.22 -5.19
C TYR A 207 18.07 -26.85 -5.28
#